data_AF-A0A9D5T425-F1
#
_entry.id   AF-A0A9D5T425-F1
#
_cell.length_a   1.000
_cell.length_b   1.000
_cell.length_c   1.000
_cell.angle_alpha   90.00
_cell.angle_beta   90.00
_cell.angle_gamma   90.00
#
_symmetry.space_group_name_H-M   'P 1'
#
loop_
_entity.id
_entity.type
_entity.pdbx_description
1 polymer ?
#
loop_
_entity_poly.entity_id
_entity_poly.type
_entity_poly.pdbx_seq_one_letter_code
_entity_poly.pdbx_strand_id
1 'polypeptide(L)'
;MSEKEKNFEEKEEITAEETVNDEATDSEEKEESFEDIFSSLREKYNLDPFDGDGKPVEQEETKVFYNPEEDKEMDEFFKEREEGYTALYEEVDAKIAGVDDEVLQKEAEVFNLEFKKENKPIIETPVQQEFEDVFSQSDEALVEDEEIEEETPENIVIPAQLPAENDAEIAEEIVADEEDVPAKKKKGSAGEVIRKIIFAVSIIALIGSVAWLVNDYFIQPYLINKENKEIENILVQTMDADPEEVIEKLNNLDEEEKAVTFASLREINPDFKAWIVVPGADISLAVVQGDNNDKYLNTGFRGKWSAGGTAFIDYQNNEPFFDTNTTIYGHNMRDGSMFGNVKNYKDKETFKDNPYIYIYTENETYIYKIYSVFLTNAKKTSDDGYVFGYTFKNLSTEECFNSYMEELRVRSYYETGVDYQAGDKLLTLSTCDRTVIRDGRLVVVARLVRENEDISIDESLVKDNENQKFPAAYYDKNKMNNPYATDEKWEAK
;
A
#
# COMPACT_ATOMS: atom_id res chain seq x y z
N MET A 1 53.23 -53.50 -11.69
CA MET A 1 53.21 -53.16 -13.12
C MET A 1 51.79 -52.68 -13.40
N SER A 2 51.54 -51.37 -13.60
CA SER A 2 52.05 -50.48 -14.66
C SER A 2 51.30 -50.70 -15.98
N GLU A 3 50.88 -49.68 -16.74
CA GLU A 3 50.94 -48.22 -16.54
C GLU A 3 49.96 -47.50 -17.50
N LYS A 4 49.57 -46.25 -17.16
CA LYS A 4 49.44 -45.03 -18.00
C LYS A 4 48.81 -45.02 -19.43
N GLU A 5 48.04 -43.93 -19.68
CA GLU A 5 48.22 -42.85 -20.71
C GLU A 5 48.43 -43.21 -22.22
N LYS A 6 48.19 -42.37 -23.25
CA LYS A 6 47.46 -41.08 -23.47
C LYS A 6 47.26 -40.84 -24.99
N ASN A 7 46.55 -39.76 -25.33
CA ASN A 7 46.37 -39.02 -26.60
C ASN A 7 47.44 -39.14 -27.70
N PHE A 8 46.98 -38.96 -28.96
CA PHE A 8 47.54 -38.13 -30.07
C PHE A 8 46.32 -37.83 -31.01
N GLU A 9 46.00 -36.63 -31.53
CA GLU A 9 46.69 -35.76 -32.52
C GLU A 9 46.89 -36.44 -33.89
N GLU A 10 46.68 -35.81 -35.07
CA GLU A 10 46.54 -34.40 -35.49
C GLU A 10 45.93 -34.29 -36.94
N LYS A 11 45.38 -33.12 -37.35
CA LYS A 11 45.35 -32.56 -38.76
C LYS A 11 44.57 -33.31 -39.88
N GLU A 12 44.29 -32.83 -41.11
CA GLU A 12 44.20 -31.51 -41.87
C GLU A 12 43.31 -31.78 -43.14
N GLU A 13 42.92 -30.89 -44.09
CA GLU A 13 43.35 -29.52 -44.49
C GLU A 13 42.16 -28.60 -44.96
N ILE A 14 42.09 -28.15 -46.24
CA ILE A 14 41.30 -27.00 -46.79
C ILE A 14 40.84 -27.22 -48.27
N THR A 15 39.81 -26.48 -48.76
CA THR A 15 39.49 -25.96 -50.15
C THR A 15 38.09 -26.31 -50.74
N ALA A 16 37.49 -25.61 -51.72
CA ALA A 16 37.38 -24.15 -52.05
C ALA A 16 36.45 -23.89 -53.29
N GLU A 17 35.56 -22.87 -53.23
CA GLU A 17 34.91 -22.09 -54.34
C GLU A 17 34.07 -22.89 -55.42
N GLU A 18 33.18 -22.34 -56.26
CA GLU A 18 32.81 -20.96 -56.68
C GLU A 18 31.30 -20.83 -57.07
N THR A 19 30.81 -19.58 -57.22
CA THR A 19 29.46 -19.02 -57.53
C THR A 19 28.46 -19.75 -58.45
N VAL A 20 27.14 -19.52 -58.22
CA VAL A 20 26.14 -19.02 -59.20
C VAL A 20 25.06 -18.16 -58.47
N ASN A 21 24.67 -17.02 -59.05
CA ASN A 21 23.45 -16.26 -58.69
C ASN A 21 22.26 -16.68 -59.57
N ASP A 22 21.01 -16.55 -59.07
CA ASP A 22 19.93 -15.89 -59.83
C ASP A 22 18.73 -15.53 -58.93
N GLU A 23 17.87 -14.64 -59.42
CA GLU A 23 16.96 -13.79 -58.63
C GLU A 23 15.63 -14.45 -58.20
N ALA A 24 15.18 -14.12 -56.98
CA ALA A 24 13.76 -14.00 -56.63
C ALA A 24 13.61 -12.99 -55.47
N THR A 25 12.56 -12.17 -55.51
CA THR A 25 12.30 -11.13 -54.50
C THR A 25 11.45 -11.63 -53.36
N ASP A 26 11.86 -11.33 -52.12
CA ASP A 26 10.92 -10.82 -51.13
C ASP A 26 11.62 -9.76 -50.24
N SER A 27 10.85 -8.88 -49.63
CA SER A 27 11.36 -7.82 -48.75
C SER A 27 10.78 -7.97 -47.36
N GLU A 28 11.32 -8.92 -46.60
CA GLU A 28 11.05 -9.08 -45.18
C GLU A 28 11.51 -7.83 -44.41
N GLU A 29 10.57 -6.96 -44.03
CA GLU A 29 10.78 -6.08 -42.89
C GLU A 29 10.92 -6.97 -41.66
N LYS A 30 12.11 -7.00 -41.05
CA LYS A 30 12.33 -7.75 -39.82
C LYS A 30 11.59 -7.08 -38.67
N GLU A 31 10.66 -7.81 -38.07
CA GLU A 31 10.15 -7.50 -36.74
C GLU A 31 11.34 -7.52 -35.75
N GLU A 32 11.52 -6.42 -35.00
CA GLU A 32 12.47 -6.38 -33.88
C GLU A 32 11.93 -7.28 -32.75
N SER A 33 12.79 -8.08 -32.12
CA SER A 33 12.31 -8.98 -31.08
C SER A 33 11.96 -8.21 -29.80
N PHE A 34 11.10 -8.81 -28.97
CA PHE A 34 10.75 -8.22 -27.67
C PHE A 34 11.99 -7.97 -26.80
N GLU A 35 13.03 -8.80 -26.94
CA GLU A 35 14.32 -8.65 -26.23
C GLU A 35 15.16 -7.46 -26.75
N ASP A 36 15.11 -7.18 -28.06
CA ASP A 36 15.77 -6.00 -28.67
C ASP A 36 15.08 -4.70 -28.22
N ILE A 37 13.75 -4.71 -28.17
CA ILE A 37 12.93 -3.61 -27.64
C ILE A 37 13.22 -3.41 -26.14
N PHE A 38 13.29 -4.49 -25.35
CA PHE A 38 13.58 -4.38 -23.92
C PHE A 38 15.01 -3.91 -23.63
N SER A 39 15.99 -4.37 -24.43
CA SER A 39 17.39 -3.97 -24.31
C SER A 39 17.60 -2.50 -24.67
N SER A 40 17.04 -2.04 -25.79
CA SER A 40 17.11 -0.63 -26.19
C SER A 40 16.38 0.30 -25.21
N LEU A 41 15.31 -0.17 -24.55
CA LEU A 41 14.67 0.57 -23.45
C LEU A 41 15.54 0.62 -22.19
N ARG A 42 16.24 -0.45 -21.80
CA ARG A 42 17.20 -0.42 -20.66
C ARG A 42 18.33 0.57 -20.91
N GLU A 43 18.93 0.55 -22.10
CA GLU A 43 20.02 1.46 -22.48
C GLU A 43 19.54 2.93 -22.52
N LYS A 44 18.35 3.18 -23.09
CA LYS A 44 17.74 4.52 -23.19
C LYS A 44 17.42 5.16 -21.84
N TYR A 45 17.08 4.36 -20.81
CA TYR A 45 16.68 4.85 -19.49
C TYR A 45 17.67 4.51 -18.36
N ASN A 46 18.81 3.88 -18.69
CA ASN A 46 19.94 3.57 -17.79
C ASN A 46 19.52 2.88 -16.48
N LEU A 47 18.86 1.73 -16.59
CA LEU A 47 18.12 1.07 -15.49
C LEU A 47 18.83 -0.12 -14.80
N ASP A 48 20.02 -0.55 -15.25
CA ASP A 48 20.71 -1.69 -14.64
C ASP A 48 21.47 -1.30 -13.35
N PRO A 49 21.29 -2.01 -12.21
CA PRO A 49 21.92 -1.67 -10.93
C PRO A 49 23.38 -2.17 -10.77
N PHE A 50 23.97 -2.71 -11.83
CA PHE A 50 25.34 -3.24 -11.89
C PHE A 50 26.06 -2.72 -13.13
N ASP A 51 27.38 -2.59 -13.07
CA ASP A 51 28.20 -2.36 -14.28
C ASP A 51 28.22 -3.60 -15.19
N GLY A 52 28.69 -3.43 -16.43
CA GLY A 52 28.80 -4.52 -17.41
C GLY A 52 29.80 -5.64 -17.03
N ASP A 53 30.56 -5.46 -15.94
CA ASP A 53 31.43 -6.48 -15.35
C ASP A 53 30.73 -7.27 -14.21
N GLY A 54 29.48 -6.91 -13.85
CA GLY A 54 28.69 -7.55 -12.80
C GLY A 54 28.96 -7.03 -11.38
N LYS A 55 29.49 -5.82 -11.21
CA LYS A 55 29.70 -5.19 -9.89
C LYS A 55 28.64 -4.13 -9.58
N PRO A 56 28.24 -3.94 -8.31
CA PRO A 56 27.42 -2.78 -7.95
C PRO A 56 28.14 -1.50 -8.35
N VAL A 57 27.42 -0.56 -8.95
CA VAL A 57 27.98 0.76 -9.29
C VAL A 57 28.25 1.52 -7.98
N GLU A 58 29.52 1.88 -7.73
CA GLU A 58 29.89 2.67 -6.55
C GLU A 58 29.26 4.07 -6.63
N GLN A 59 28.18 4.28 -5.87
CA GLN A 59 27.65 5.62 -5.59
C GLN A 59 28.60 6.31 -4.59
N GLU A 60 29.16 7.47 -4.96
CA GLU A 60 30.10 8.20 -4.10
C GLU A 60 29.44 8.61 -2.76
N GLU A 61 30.16 8.45 -1.64
CA GLU A 61 29.69 8.80 -0.29
C GLU A 61 29.41 10.30 -0.11
N THR A 62 28.25 10.77 -0.59
CA THR A 62 27.75 12.12 -0.33
C THR A 62 27.21 12.19 1.10
N LYS A 63 28.08 12.62 2.03
CA LYS A 63 27.71 12.93 3.41
C LYS A 63 26.89 14.23 3.47
N VAL A 64 25.61 14.15 3.09
CA VAL A 64 24.69 15.29 3.06
C VAL A 64 24.48 15.86 4.47
N PHE A 65 25.08 17.02 4.71
CA PHE A 65 24.59 17.96 5.73
C PHE A 65 23.46 18.77 5.09
N TYR A 66 22.28 18.74 5.71
CA TYR A 66 21.05 19.42 5.28
C TYR A 66 21.27 20.77 4.58
N ASN A 67 20.96 20.83 3.28
CA ASN A 67 21.14 22.00 2.41
C ASN A 67 19.84 22.33 1.62
N PRO A 68 19.12 23.43 1.94
CA PRO A 68 17.82 23.75 1.33
C PRO A 68 17.79 24.13 -0.16
N GLU A 69 18.90 24.02 -0.90
CA GLU A 69 18.93 24.28 -2.34
C GLU A 69 18.80 22.98 -3.17
N GLU A 70 19.16 21.81 -2.61
CA GLU A 70 19.13 20.51 -3.27
C GLU A 70 17.69 19.95 -3.42
N ASP A 71 16.76 20.30 -2.52
CA ASP A 71 15.33 19.90 -2.59
C ASP A 71 14.68 20.26 -3.95
N LYS A 72 15.12 21.35 -4.60
CA LYS A 72 14.56 21.79 -5.88
C LYS A 72 14.98 20.93 -7.07
N GLU A 73 16.23 20.45 -7.08
CA GLU A 73 16.71 19.59 -8.16
C GLU A 73 16.04 18.21 -8.06
N MET A 74 15.70 17.76 -6.84
CA MET A 74 14.86 16.58 -6.62
C MET A 74 13.39 16.78 -7.02
N ASP A 75 12.77 17.92 -6.67
CA ASP A 75 11.40 18.25 -7.12
C ASP A 75 11.31 18.36 -8.66
N GLU A 76 12.30 18.95 -9.33
CA GLU A 76 12.37 18.99 -10.80
C GLU A 76 12.62 17.58 -11.39
N PHE A 77 13.49 16.76 -10.80
CA PHE A 77 13.75 15.38 -11.24
C PHE A 77 12.51 14.47 -11.15
N PHE A 78 11.75 14.52 -10.05
CA PHE A 78 10.50 13.76 -9.94
C PHE A 78 9.46 14.22 -10.96
N LYS A 79 9.34 15.54 -11.15
CA LYS A 79 8.41 16.14 -12.12
C LYS A 79 8.77 15.79 -13.57
N GLU A 80 10.04 15.79 -13.95
CA GLU A 80 10.49 15.41 -15.30
C GLU A 80 10.19 13.92 -15.59
N ARG A 81 10.24 13.05 -14.57
CA ARG A 81 9.81 11.65 -14.69
C ARG A 81 8.29 11.49 -14.73
N GLU A 82 7.52 12.27 -13.97
CA GLU A 82 6.05 12.27 -14.02
C GLU A 82 5.52 12.74 -15.39
N GLU A 83 6.12 13.79 -15.96
CA GLU A 83 5.85 14.23 -17.34
C GLU A 83 6.25 13.15 -18.36
N GLY A 84 7.37 12.44 -18.13
CA GLY A 84 7.81 11.31 -18.95
C GLY A 84 6.88 10.09 -18.95
N TYR A 85 6.33 9.70 -17.79
CA TYR A 85 5.32 8.64 -17.71
C TYR A 85 3.99 9.07 -18.34
N THR A 86 3.58 10.33 -18.15
CA THR A 86 2.37 10.88 -18.79
C THR A 86 2.45 10.80 -20.31
N ALA A 87 3.59 11.21 -20.89
CA ALA A 87 3.84 11.09 -22.33
C ALA A 87 3.83 9.63 -22.83
N LEU A 88 4.29 8.66 -22.02
CA LEU A 88 4.23 7.24 -22.38
C LEU A 88 2.79 6.73 -22.46
N TYR A 89 1.94 7.09 -21.50
CA TYR A 89 0.51 6.74 -21.55
C TYR A 89 -0.21 7.45 -22.70
N GLU A 90 0.06 8.73 -22.96
CA GLU A 90 -0.52 9.43 -24.12
C GLU A 90 -0.07 8.82 -25.47
N GLU A 91 1.16 8.32 -25.59
CA GLU A 91 1.63 7.63 -26.81
C GLU A 91 1.01 6.23 -26.97
N VAL A 92 0.78 5.52 -25.86
CA VAL A 92 0.05 4.24 -25.87
C VAL A 92 -1.40 4.46 -26.26
N ASP A 93 -2.12 5.35 -25.57
CA ASP A 93 -3.52 5.67 -25.87
C ASP A 93 -3.69 6.13 -27.33
N ALA A 94 -2.77 6.94 -27.85
CA ALA A 94 -2.77 7.38 -29.25
C ALA A 94 -2.51 6.23 -30.27
N LYS A 95 -1.92 5.11 -29.84
CA LYS A 95 -1.68 3.92 -30.69
C LYS A 95 -2.84 2.92 -30.67
N ILE A 96 -3.59 2.82 -29.56
CA ILE A 96 -4.80 1.98 -29.48
C ILE A 96 -6.12 2.73 -29.77
N ALA A 97 -6.10 4.06 -29.87
CA ALA A 97 -7.24 4.89 -30.27
C ALA A 97 -7.75 4.58 -31.70
N GLY A 98 -8.66 3.61 -31.82
CA GLY A 98 -9.24 3.14 -33.08
C GLY A 98 -9.21 1.61 -33.26
N VAL A 99 -8.60 0.87 -32.33
CA VAL A 99 -8.75 -0.59 -32.21
C VAL A 99 -10.09 -0.88 -31.51
N ASP A 100 -10.74 -1.98 -31.88
CA ASP A 100 -11.99 -2.43 -31.26
C ASP A 100 -11.72 -3.06 -29.88
N ASP A 101 -12.52 -2.74 -28.86
CA ASP A 101 -12.38 -3.31 -27.51
C ASP A 101 -12.44 -4.84 -27.52
N GLU A 102 -13.22 -5.45 -28.43
CA GLU A 102 -13.33 -6.90 -28.57
C GLU A 102 -12.08 -7.55 -29.21
N VAL A 103 -11.19 -6.75 -29.82
CA VAL A 103 -9.86 -7.17 -30.29
C VAL A 103 -8.82 -6.98 -29.17
N LEU A 104 -8.84 -5.84 -28.47
CA LEU A 104 -7.94 -5.57 -27.35
C LEU A 104 -8.09 -6.62 -26.22
N GLN A 105 -9.31 -7.05 -25.92
CA GLN A 105 -9.55 -8.14 -24.98
C GLN A 105 -8.99 -9.47 -25.48
N LYS A 106 -9.18 -9.83 -26.77
CA LYS A 106 -8.63 -11.09 -27.32
C LYS A 106 -7.11 -11.11 -27.37
N GLU A 107 -6.45 -9.99 -27.68
CA GLU A 107 -4.99 -9.91 -27.67
C GLU A 107 -4.43 -10.00 -26.23
N ALA A 108 -5.10 -9.38 -25.26
CA ALA A 108 -4.77 -9.55 -23.84
C ALA A 108 -5.02 -11.00 -23.34
N GLU A 109 -6.07 -11.68 -23.81
CA GLU A 109 -6.31 -13.10 -23.51
C GLU A 109 -5.27 -14.01 -24.14
N VAL A 110 -4.89 -13.78 -25.41
CA VAL A 110 -3.84 -14.55 -26.10
C VAL A 110 -2.50 -14.38 -25.38
N PHE A 111 -2.12 -13.15 -25.00
CA PHE A 111 -0.92 -12.89 -24.21
C PHE A 111 -0.92 -13.66 -22.87
N ASN A 112 -2.05 -13.64 -22.14
CA ASN A 112 -2.22 -14.41 -20.90
C ASN A 112 -2.25 -15.94 -21.13
N LEU A 113 -2.66 -16.42 -22.30
CA LEU A 113 -2.66 -17.83 -22.66
C LEU A 113 -1.27 -18.33 -23.09
N GLU A 114 -0.49 -17.52 -23.80
CA GLU A 114 0.92 -17.79 -24.12
C GLU A 114 1.74 -17.89 -22.82
N PHE A 115 1.60 -16.92 -21.92
CA PHE A 115 2.27 -16.91 -20.61
C PHE A 115 1.92 -18.15 -19.75
N LYS A 116 0.70 -18.67 -19.86
CA LYS A 116 0.24 -19.92 -19.21
C LYS A 116 0.70 -21.21 -19.91
N LYS A 117 1.21 -21.16 -21.15
CA LYS A 117 1.81 -22.34 -21.82
C LYS A 117 3.23 -22.60 -21.33
N GLU A 118 4.02 -21.55 -21.13
CA GLU A 118 5.45 -21.67 -20.84
C GLU A 118 5.73 -22.05 -19.38
N ASN A 119 4.84 -21.66 -18.44
CA ASN A 119 4.96 -21.99 -17.02
C ASN A 119 3.85 -22.94 -16.55
N LYS A 120 4.16 -24.23 -16.38
CA LYS A 120 3.23 -25.24 -15.85
C LYS A 120 3.89 -26.27 -14.91
N PRO A 121 3.53 -26.29 -13.62
CA PRO A 121 3.63 -27.48 -12.76
C PRO A 121 2.41 -28.41 -12.93
N ILE A 122 2.45 -29.57 -12.27
CA ILE A 122 1.45 -30.65 -12.44
C ILE A 122 0.92 -31.07 -11.06
N ILE A 123 -0.41 -31.12 -10.91
CA ILE A 123 -1.22 -32.18 -10.25
C ILE A 123 -2.70 -31.75 -10.33
N GLU A 124 -3.56 -32.64 -10.84
CA GLU A 124 -5.01 -32.43 -10.92
C GLU A 124 -5.72 -33.32 -9.89
N THR A 125 -6.71 -32.79 -9.15
CA THR A 125 -7.61 -33.59 -8.31
C THR A 125 -9.08 -33.12 -8.47
N PRO A 126 -10.07 -34.03 -8.36
CA PRO A 126 -11.32 -33.91 -9.10
C PRO A 126 -12.42 -33.08 -8.40
N VAL A 127 -12.08 -31.94 -7.78
CA VAL A 127 -13.05 -31.04 -7.12
C VAL A 127 -13.61 -29.97 -8.07
N GLN A 128 -12.89 -29.64 -9.15
CA GLN A 128 -13.29 -28.58 -10.10
C GLN A 128 -14.59 -28.88 -10.86
N GLN A 129 -15.02 -30.15 -10.93
CA GLN A 129 -16.16 -30.56 -11.75
C GLN A 129 -17.55 -30.20 -11.16
N GLU A 130 -17.61 -29.69 -9.92
CA GLU A 130 -18.85 -29.10 -9.35
C GLU A 130 -18.91 -27.57 -9.49
N PHE A 131 -17.85 -26.90 -9.96
CA PHE A 131 -17.79 -25.43 -10.05
C PHE A 131 -18.26 -24.86 -11.40
N GLU A 132 -18.07 -25.60 -12.51
CA GLU A 132 -18.46 -25.12 -13.85
C GLU A 132 -19.99 -25.09 -14.07
N ASP A 133 -20.72 -26.06 -13.50
CA ASP A 133 -22.19 -26.13 -13.62
C ASP A 133 -22.90 -24.91 -13.01
N VAL A 134 -22.32 -24.28 -11.97
CA VAL A 134 -22.90 -23.13 -11.25
C VAL A 134 -22.84 -21.85 -12.10
N PHE A 135 -21.73 -21.61 -12.82
CA PHE A 135 -21.58 -20.44 -13.69
C PHE A 135 -22.38 -20.54 -14.99
N SER A 136 -22.82 -21.74 -15.40
CA SER A 136 -23.63 -21.90 -16.62
C SER A 136 -25.06 -21.38 -16.52
N GLN A 137 -25.57 -21.11 -15.30
CA GLN A 137 -26.99 -20.83 -15.05
C GLN A 137 -27.32 -19.34 -14.79
N SER A 138 -26.34 -18.43 -14.85
CA SER A 138 -26.56 -16.98 -14.72
C SER A 138 -26.99 -16.29 -16.02
N ASP A 139 -26.62 -16.85 -17.17
CA ASP A 139 -26.50 -16.06 -18.41
C ASP A 139 -27.72 -16.14 -19.34
N GLU A 140 -28.68 -17.06 -19.11
CA GLU A 140 -29.91 -17.21 -19.91
C GLU A 140 -31.10 -16.34 -19.44
N ALA A 141 -30.92 -15.42 -18.48
CA ALA A 141 -32.03 -14.86 -17.69
C ALA A 141 -32.28 -13.33 -17.74
N LEU A 142 -31.70 -12.58 -18.69
CA LEU A 142 -31.93 -11.12 -18.81
C LEU A 142 -32.04 -10.58 -20.26
N VAL A 143 -33.07 -11.01 -21.01
CA VAL A 143 -33.56 -10.28 -22.21
C VAL A 143 -35.09 -10.38 -22.35
N GLU A 144 -35.84 -9.47 -21.73
CA GLU A 144 -37.16 -9.01 -22.22
C GLU A 144 -37.27 -7.49 -21.97
N ASP A 145 -37.77 -6.75 -22.97
CA ASP A 145 -37.99 -5.30 -22.90
C ASP A 145 -39.32 -4.97 -22.20
N GLU A 146 -39.39 -3.87 -21.43
CA GLU A 146 -40.68 -3.23 -21.09
C GLU A 146 -40.56 -1.69 -21.02
N GLU A 147 -41.52 -1.00 -21.65
CA GLU A 147 -41.62 0.46 -21.69
C GLU A 147 -42.19 1.01 -20.37
N ILE A 148 -41.75 2.20 -19.92
CA ILE A 148 -42.35 2.90 -18.76
C ILE A 148 -42.65 4.36 -19.13
N GLU A 149 -43.91 4.77 -18.91
CA GLU A 149 -44.45 6.10 -19.21
C GLU A 149 -44.07 7.14 -18.13
N GLU A 150 -43.92 8.42 -18.52
CA GLU A 150 -43.78 9.54 -17.57
C GLU A 150 -45.16 10.01 -17.06
N GLU A 151 -45.50 9.73 -15.79
CA GLU A 151 -46.61 10.42 -15.10
C GLU A 151 -46.16 11.69 -14.36
N THR A 152 -46.99 12.74 -14.45
CA THR A 152 -46.71 14.07 -13.88
C THR A 152 -47.39 14.30 -12.52
N PRO A 153 -46.71 14.93 -11.54
CA PRO A 153 -47.36 15.37 -10.30
C PRO A 153 -47.95 16.79 -10.44
N GLU A 154 -49.26 16.93 -10.25
CA GLU A 154 -49.98 18.21 -10.26
C GLU A 154 -49.92 18.99 -8.92
N ASN A 155 -50.33 20.27 -8.99
CA ASN A 155 -50.91 21.10 -7.91
C ASN A 155 -50.01 21.62 -6.76
N ILE A 156 -49.49 22.85 -6.94
CA ILE A 156 -49.59 23.90 -5.92
C ILE A 156 -50.20 25.17 -6.57
N VAL A 157 -51.10 25.84 -5.83
CA VAL A 157 -52.02 26.87 -6.35
C VAL A 157 -51.44 28.29 -6.27
N ILE A 158 -51.69 29.11 -7.29
CA ILE A 158 -51.59 30.58 -7.25
C ILE A 158 -52.97 31.17 -7.63
N PRO A 159 -53.54 32.12 -6.86
CA PRO A 159 -54.86 32.68 -7.15
C PRO A 159 -54.84 33.71 -8.30
N ALA A 160 -55.92 33.75 -9.06
CA ALA A 160 -56.08 34.64 -10.22
C ALA A 160 -56.67 36.02 -9.87
N GLN A 161 -56.31 37.06 -10.63
CA GLN A 161 -57.26 38.12 -11.02
C GLN A 161 -56.82 38.92 -12.26
N LEU A 162 -57.77 39.06 -13.20
CA LEU A 162 -57.82 39.98 -14.36
C LEU A 162 -58.12 41.43 -13.90
N PRO A 163 -57.92 42.51 -14.70
CA PRO A 163 -58.28 42.68 -16.14
C PRO A 163 -57.19 43.39 -16.98
N ALA A 164 -57.30 43.72 -18.28
CA ALA A 164 -58.05 43.35 -19.50
C ALA A 164 -57.64 44.43 -20.56
N GLU A 165 -58.34 44.52 -21.70
CA GLU A 165 -58.03 45.43 -22.85
C GLU A 165 -56.75 45.03 -23.63
N ASN A 166 -56.73 45.02 -24.98
CA ASN A 166 -57.76 45.37 -25.98
C ASN A 166 -57.64 44.51 -27.26
N ASP A 167 -58.68 44.51 -28.09
CA ASP A 167 -58.83 43.60 -29.26
C ASP A 167 -58.26 44.13 -30.60
N ALA A 168 -57.89 43.19 -31.50
CA ALA A 168 -57.82 43.30 -32.98
C ALA A 168 -56.78 44.30 -33.59
N GLU A 169 -56.48 44.36 -34.91
CA GLU A 169 -57.05 43.68 -36.10
C GLU A 169 -56.03 43.58 -37.29
N ILE A 170 -55.91 42.37 -37.89
CA ILE A 170 -55.74 42.00 -39.33
C ILE A 170 -54.76 42.75 -40.30
N ALA A 171 -53.67 42.04 -40.67
CA ALA A 171 -53.16 41.67 -42.02
C ALA A 171 -52.58 42.68 -43.07
N GLU A 172 -52.13 42.07 -44.20
CA GLU A 172 -51.45 42.57 -45.43
C GLU A 172 -50.04 43.18 -45.22
N GLU A 173 -48.94 42.48 -45.55
CA GLU A 173 -48.43 41.99 -46.85
C GLU A 173 -47.80 43.10 -47.73
N ILE A 174 -46.46 43.18 -47.66
CA ILE A 174 -45.60 43.79 -48.69
C ILE A 174 -44.38 42.86 -48.85
N VAL A 175 -44.04 42.53 -50.10
CA VAL A 175 -42.90 41.68 -50.49
C VAL A 175 -41.94 42.48 -51.36
N ALA A 176 -40.66 42.07 -51.39
CA ALA A 176 -39.52 42.70 -52.07
C ALA A 176 -38.93 43.92 -51.32
N ASP A 177 -37.62 44.19 -51.35
CA ASP A 177 -36.53 43.65 -52.19
C ASP A 177 -35.32 43.12 -51.36
N GLU A 178 -34.31 42.58 -52.06
CA GLU A 178 -33.07 42.01 -51.50
C GLU A 178 -32.10 43.06 -50.89
N GLU A 179 -31.49 42.74 -49.74
CA GLU A 179 -30.07 43.05 -49.49
C GLU A 179 -29.38 41.87 -48.80
N ASP A 180 -28.27 41.40 -49.39
CA ASP A 180 -27.43 40.33 -48.84
C ASP A 180 -26.61 40.85 -47.64
N VAL A 181 -27.14 40.63 -46.43
CA VAL A 181 -26.43 40.95 -45.18
C VAL A 181 -25.59 39.73 -44.76
N PRO A 182 -24.26 39.74 -44.96
CA PRO A 182 -23.41 38.62 -44.59
C PRO A 182 -23.52 38.39 -43.08
N ALA A 183 -23.88 37.16 -42.69
CA ALA A 183 -24.14 36.78 -41.31
C ALA A 183 -22.88 36.92 -40.43
N LYS A 184 -22.67 38.13 -39.89
CA LYS A 184 -21.62 38.44 -38.93
C LYS A 184 -21.83 37.57 -37.69
N LYS A 185 -21.10 36.45 -37.60
CA LYS A 185 -20.87 35.72 -36.35
C LYS A 185 -20.51 36.78 -35.30
N LYS A 186 -21.41 37.02 -34.34
CA LYS A 186 -21.12 37.90 -33.21
C LYS A 186 -19.90 37.31 -32.52
N LYS A 187 -18.73 37.96 -32.67
CA LYS A 187 -17.58 37.66 -31.81
C LYS A 187 -18.08 37.83 -30.39
N GLY A 188 -18.10 36.75 -29.61
CA GLY A 188 -18.46 36.81 -28.21
C GLY A 188 -17.65 37.90 -27.54
N SER A 189 -18.27 38.66 -26.64
CA SER A 189 -17.56 39.72 -25.91
C SER A 189 -16.31 39.11 -25.25
N ALA A 190 -15.22 39.85 -25.12
CA ALA A 190 -13.99 39.30 -24.54
C ALA A 190 -14.24 38.65 -23.16
N GLY A 191 -15.15 39.21 -22.35
CA GLY A 191 -15.60 38.64 -21.08
C GLY A 191 -16.40 37.32 -21.19
N GLU A 192 -17.04 37.04 -22.33
CA GLU A 192 -17.70 35.74 -22.60
C GLU A 192 -16.66 34.66 -22.93
N VAL A 193 -15.65 34.99 -23.74
CA VAL A 193 -14.52 34.11 -24.05
C VAL A 193 -13.72 33.81 -22.77
N ILE A 194 -13.40 34.84 -21.98
CA ILE A 194 -12.74 34.70 -20.67
C ILE A 194 -13.59 33.84 -19.73
N ARG A 195 -14.92 34.03 -19.66
CA ARG A 195 -15.80 33.19 -18.83
C ARG A 195 -15.75 31.72 -19.25
N LYS A 196 -15.77 31.43 -20.56
CA LYS A 196 -15.67 30.05 -21.09
C LYS A 196 -14.32 29.41 -20.78
N ILE A 197 -13.22 30.16 -20.85
CA ILE A 197 -11.88 29.69 -20.45
C ILE A 197 -11.84 29.39 -18.95
N ILE A 198 -12.30 30.31 -18.10
CA ILE A 198 -12.34 30.10 -16.63
C ILE A 198 -13.20 28.88 -16.29
N PHE A 199 -14.35 28.71 -16.94
CA PHE A 199 -15.22 27.55 -16.74
C PHE A 199 -14.56 26.23 -17.16
N ALA A 200 -13.88 26.19 -18.32
CA ALA A 200 -13.15 25.01 -18.77
C ALA A 200 -11.99 24.64 -17.82
N VAL A 201 -11.19 25.63 -17.38
CA VAL A 201 -10.12 25.41 -16.39
C VAL A 201 -10.70 24.94 -15.05
N SER A 202 -11.86 25.45 -14.63
CA SER A 202 -12.54 25.00 -13.41
C SER A 202 -13.02 23.55 -13.51
N ILE A 203 -13.49 23.12 -14.68
CA ILE A 203 -13.88 21.72 -14.95
C ILE A 203 -12.66 20.80 -14.92
N ILE A 204 -11.55 21.18 -15.56
CA ILE A 204 -10.31 20.38 -15.55
C ILE A 204 -9.78 20.23 -14.11
N ALA A 205 -9.75 21.33 -13.34
CA ALA A 205 -9.35 21.29 -11.94
C ALA A 205 -10.30 20.43 -11.07
N LEU A 206 -11.61 20.45 -11.35
CA LEU A 206 -12.59 19.60 -10.67
C LEU A 206 -12.39 18.12 -11.01
N ILE A 207 -12.19 17.77 -12.28
CA ILE A 207 -11.95 16.39 -12.72
C ILE A 207 -10.65 15.85 -12.10
N GLY A 208 -9.55 16.61 -12.14
CA GLY A 208 -8.30 16.22 -11.49
C GLY A 208 -8.44 16.05 -9.97
N SER A 209 -9.20 16.92 -9.31
CA SER A 209 -9.50 16.78 -7.88
C SER A 209 -10.32 15.51 -7.57
N VAL A 210 -11.29 15.16 -8.41
CA VAL A 210 -12.10 13.94 -8.26
C VAL A 210 -11.26 12.69 -8.53
N ALA A 211 -10.44 12.67 -9.59
CA ALA A 211 -9.55 11.56 -9.89
C ALA A 211 -8.53 11.32 -8.75
N TRP A 212 -7.94 12.38 -8.21
CA TRP A 212 -7.05 12.30 -7.05
C TRP A 212 -7.75 11.76 -5.80
N LEU A 213 -8.98 12.21 -5.51
CA LEU A 213 -9.79 11.69 -4.40
C LEU A 213 -10.18 10.21 -4.60
N VAL A 214 -10.50 9.79 -5.83
CA VAL A 214 -10.80 8.38 -6.14
C VAL A 214 -9.54 7.51 -5.93
N ASN A 215 -8.37 8.01 -6.28
CA ASN A 215 -7.11 7.32 -6.00
C ASN A 215 -6.83 7.20 -4.49
N ASP A 216 -6.88 8.31 -3.73
CA ASP A 216 -6.59 8.34 -2.27
C ASP A 216 -7.59 7.53 -1.43
N TYR A 217 -8.88 7.51 -1.78
CA TYR A 217 -9.93 6.88 -0.98
C TYR A 217 -10.34 5.47 -1.42
N PHE A 218 -10.05 5.05 -2.67
CA PHE A 218 -10.51 3.75 -3.18
C PHE A 218 -9.39 2.94 -3.84
N ILE A 219 -8.66 3.50 -4.82
CA ILE A 219 -7.68 2.72 -5.59
C ILE A 219 -6.49 2.31 -4.70
N GLN A 220 -5.92 3.24 -3.93
CA GLN A 220 -4.77 2.91 -3.06
C GLN A 220 -5.15 1.89 -1.97
N PRO A 221 -6.22 2.06 -1.17
CA PRO A 221 -6.70 1.02 -0.25
C PRO A 221 -6.94 -0.33 -0.92
N TYR A 222 -7.55 -0.37 -2.11
CA TYR A 222 -7.78 -1.61 -2.84
C TYR A 222 -6.47 -2.32 -3.24
N LEU A 223 -5.50 -1.58 -3.78
CA LEU A 223 -4.21 -2.14 -4.18
C LEU A 223 -3.39 -2.65 -2.99
N ILE A 224 -3.40 -1.93 -1.86
CA ILE A 224 -2.72 -2.33 -0.61
C ILE A 224 -3.32 -3.62 -0.06
N ASN A 225 -4.64 -3.67 0.11
CA ASN A 225 -5.31 -4.86 0.62
C ASN A 225 -5.19 -6.05 -0.35
N LYS A 226 -5.20 -5.80 -1.66
CA LYS A 226 -4.93 -6.85 -2.66
C LYS A 226 -3.51 -7.41 -2.54
N GLU A 227 -2.48 -6.58 -2.44
CA GLU A 227 -1.10 -7.09 -2.25
C GLU A 227 -0.97 -7.87 -0.94
N ASN A 228 -1.48 -7.35 0.18
CA ASN A 228 -1.42 -8.05 1.46
C ASN A 228 -2.09 -9.44 1.38
N LYS A 229 -3.28 -9.54 0.79
CA LYS A 229 -4.02 -10.80 0.63
C LYS A 229 -3.36 -11.77 -0.36
N GLU A 230 -2.75 -11.28 -1.44
CA GLU A 230 -1.96 -12.11 -2.35
C GLU A 230 -0.73 -12.72 -1.66
N ILE A 231 -0.09 -11.98 -0.75
CA ILE A 231 1.07 -12.46 0.02
C ILE A 231 0.63 -13.37 1.17
N GLU A 232 -0.49 -13.08 1.84
CA GLU A 232 -1.09 -13.95 2.85
C GLU A 232 -1.51 -15.32 2.28
N ASN A 233 -2.12 -15.35 1.09
CA ASN A 233 -2.53 -16.60 0.43
C ASN A 233 -1.34 -17.57 0.16
N ILE A 234 -0.09 -17.08 0.13
CA ILE A 234 1.12 -17.93 0.07
C ILE A 234 1.28 -18.75 1.36
N LEU A 235 0.87 -18.20 2.51
CA LEU A 235 0.94 -18.86 3.82
C LEU A 235 -0.28 -19.75 4.10
N VAL A 236 -1.49 -19.24 3.87
CA VAL A 236 -2.73 -19.89 4.33
C VAL A 236 -3.54 -20.58 3.24
N GLN A 237 -3.12 -20.50 1.97
CA GLN A 237 -3.75 -21.13 0.80
C GLN A 237 -5.28 -20.90 0.72
N THR A 238 -5.71 -19.73 1.19
CA THR A 238 -7.07 -19.22 1.08
C THR A 238 -7.02 -17.71 0.89
N MET A 239 -8.10 -17.14 0.37
CA MET A 239 -8.32 -15.70 0.34
C MET A 239 -9.28 -15.33 1.47
N ASP A 240 -9.07 -14.15 2.06
CA ASP A 240 -9.96 -13.57 3.08
C ASP A 240 -10.12 -14.44 4.34
N ALA A 241 -9.03 -15.03 4.83
CA ALA A 241 -8.97 -15.66 6.15
C ALA A 241 -9.21 -14.63 7.27
N ASP A 242 -9.82 -15.05 8.38
CA ASP A 242 -9.77 -14.28 9.61
C ASP A 242 -8.45 -14.53 10.38
N PRO A 243 -8.00 -13.61 11.26
CA PRO A 243 -6.74 -13.75 11.97
C PRO A 243 -6.63 -15.05 12.79
N GLU A 244 -7.75 -15.55 13.30
CA GLU A 244 -7.87 -16.80 14.03
C GLU A 244 -7.63 -18.03 13.13
N GLU A 245 -8.17 -18.06 11.90
CA GLU A 245 -7.86 -19.08 10.88
C GLU A 245 -6.38 -19.04 10.47
N VAL A 246 -5.80 -17.83 10.32
CA VAL A 246 -4.37 -17.65 10.06
C VAL A 246 -3.54 -18.25 11.20
N ILE A 247 -3.92 -18.01 12.47
CA ILE A 247 -3.26 -18.59 13.65
C ILE A 247 -3.41 -20.11 13.67
N GLU A 248 -4.60 -20.67 13.40
CA GLU A 248 -4.79 -22.12 13.34
C GLU A 248 -3.90 -22.76 12.27
N LYS A 249 -3.88 -22.19 11.05
CA LYS A 249 -3.05 -22.71 9.95
C LYS A 249 -1.56 -22.62 10.25
N LEU A 250 -1.06 -21.46 10.68
CA LEU A 250 0.37 -21.28 10.98
C LEU A 250 0.87 -22.07 12.20
N ASN A 251 -0.03 -22.49 13.09
CA ASN A 251 0.28 -23.42 14.18
C ASN A 251 0.23 -24.91 13.76
N ASN A 252 -0.40 -25.23 12.62
CA ASN A 252 -0.58 -26.58 12.12
C ASN A 252 0.40 -26.97 10.99
N LEU A 253 1.07 -26.00 10.34
CA LEU A 253 2.16 -26.26 9.39
C LEU A 253 3.29 -27.05 10.06
N ASP A 254 3.86 -28.04 9.37
CA ASP A 254 5.10 -28.69 9.83
C ASP A 254 6.35 -27.85 9.52
N GLU A 255 7.50 -28.24 10.09
CA GLU A 255 8.77 -27.51 9.95
C GLU A 255 9.25 -27.41 8.49
N GLU A 256 8.93 -28.38 7.63
CA GLU A 256 9.32 -28.37 6.21
C GLU A 256 8.37 -27.47 5.40
N GLU A 257 7.05 -27.59 5.61
CA GLU A 257 6.05 -26.69 5.02
C GLU A 257 6.31 -25.23 5.39
N LYS A 258 6.60 -24.97 6.68
CA LYS A 258 6.89 -23.64 7.22
C LYS A 258 8.20 -23.07 6.67
N ALA A 259 9.26 -23.87 6.59
CA ALA A 259 10.53 -23.44 6.00
C ALA A 259 10.39 -23.09 4.50
N VAL A 260 9.69 -23.93 3.72
CA VAL A 260 9.41 -23.67 2.29
C VAL A 260 8.61 -22.38 2.13
N THR A 261 7.53 -22.21 2.89
CA THR A 261 6.66 -21.04 2.83
C THR A 261 7.41 -19.74 3.17
N PHE A 262 8.19 -19.75 4.25
CA PHE A 262 9.02 -18.59 4.63
C PHE A 262 10.20 -18.36 3.66
N ALA A 263 10.69 -19.38 2.95
CA ALA A 263 11.66 -19.21 1.87
C ALA A 263 11.05 -18.49 0.66
N SER A 264 9.86 -18.87 0.19
CA SER A 264 9.17 -18.18 -0.92
C SER A 264 8.87 -16.71 -0.62
N LEU A 265 8.53 -16.37 0.62
CA LEU A 265 8.36 -14.96 1.03
C LEU A 265 9.69 -14.16 0.97
N ARG A 266 10.83 -14.79 1.28
CA ARG A 266 12.16 -14.16 1.17
C ARG A 266 12.67 -14.08 -0.27
N GLU A 267 12.22 -14.97 -1.15
CA GLU A 267 12.49 -14.88 -2.59
C GLU A 267 11.76 -13.67 -3.21
N ILE A 268 10.53 -13.39 -2.76
CA ILE A 268 9.78 -12.18 -3.13
C ILE A 268 10.41 -10.91 -2.53
N ASN A 269 10.85 -10.97 -1.27
CA ASN A 269 11.51 -9.84 -0.60
C ASN A 269 12.55 -10.31 0.44
N PRO A 270 13.87 -10.17 0.15
CA PRO A 270 14.96 -10.57 1.06
C PRO A 270 14.97 -9.87 2.43
N ASP A 271 14.29 -8.74 2.59
CA ASP A 271 14.20 -8.02 3.86
C ASP A 271 13.13 -8.60 4.81
N PHE A 272 12.31 -9.56 4.37
CA PHE A 272 11.31 -10.25 5.19
C PHE A 272 11.93 -10.95 6.41
N LYS A 273 11.33 -10.75 7.59
CA LYS A 273 11.78 -11.31 8.88
C LYS A 273 10.73 -12.19 9.55
N ALA A 274 9.45 -11.82 9.48
CA ALA A 274 8.37 -12.50 10.20
C ALA A 274 6.99 -12.22 9.59
N TRP A 275 6.00 -13.04 9.94
CA TRP A 275 4.59 -12.70 9.85
C TRP A 275 4.09 -12.18 11.20
N ILE A 276 3.25 -11.14 11.21
CA ILE A 276 2.55 -10.65 12.42
C ILE A 276 1.05 -10.92 12.31
N VAL A 277 0.46 -11.44 13.37
CA VAL A 277 -1.00 -11.54 13.53
C VAL A 277 -1.44 -10.84 14.82
N VAL A 278 -2.46 -9.98 14.72
CA VAL A 278 -3.08 -9.26 15.86
C VAL A 278 -4.60 -9.29 15.70
N PRO A 279 -5.30 -10.32 16.23
CA PRO A 279 -6.73 -10.52 15.95
C PRO A 279 -7.63 -9.35 16.39
N GLY A 280 -7.38 -8.77 17.58
CA GLY A 280 -8.14 -7.60 18.07
C GLY A 280 -7.94 -6.30 17.26
N ALA A 281 -7.04 -6.31 16.29
CA ALA A 281 -6.84 -5.24 15.32
C ALA A 281 -7.06 -5.69 13.87
N ASP A 282 -7.56 -6.91 13.59
CA ASP A 282 -7.76 -7.40 12.22
C ASP A 282 -6.47 -7.28 11.37
N ILE A 283 -5.35 -7.74 11.95
CA ILE A 283 -4.01 -7.68 11.33
C ILE A 283 -3.50 -9.08 11.07
N SER A 284 -3.12 -9.34 9.82
CA SER A 284 -2.30 -10.45 9.37
C SER A 284 -1.40 -9.91 8.24
N LEU A 285 -0.10 -9.76 8.49
CA LEU A 285 0.81 -9.01 7.61
C LEU A 285 2.24 -9.53 7.57
N ALA A 286 2.90 -9.31 6.43
CA ALA A 286 4.34 -9.46 6.28
C ALA A 286 5.11 -8.37 7.05
N VAL A 287 6.15 -8.76 7.78
CA VAL A 287 7.07 -7.86 8.47
C VAL A 287 8.46 -7.93 7.85
N VAL A 288 8.96 -6.78 7.42
CA VAL A 288 10.30 -6.61 6.81
C VAL A 288 11.22 -5.79 7.72
N GLN A 289 12.52 -5.71 7.40
CA GLN A 289 13.44 -4.78 8.05
C GLN A 289 14.41 -4.20 7.03
N GLY A 290 14.37 -2.88 6.84
CA GLY A 290 15.33 -2.15 6.01
C GLY A 290 16.59 -1.74 6.77
N ASP A 291 17.53 -1.17 6.02
CA ASP A 291 18.74 -0.48 6.52
C ASP A 291 18.43 0.86 7.22
N ASN A 292 17.22 1.39 7.02
CA ASN A 292 16.71 2.63 7.58
C ASN A 292 15.17 2.53 7.81
N ASN A 293 14.60 3.51 8.53
CA ASN A 293 13.18 3.55 8.88
C ASN A 293 12.28 4.21 7.81
N ASP A 294 12.83 4.63 6.66
CA ASP A 294 12.10 5.36 5.62
C ASP A 294 11.77 4.46 4.41
N LYS A 295 12.64 3.48 4.09
CA LYS A 295 12.52 2.56 2.94
C LYS A 295 11.13 1.95 2.78
N TYR A 296 10.58 1.36 3.85
CA TYR A 296 9.28 0.67 3.82
C TYR A 296 8.09 1.54 4.24
N LEU A 297 8.32 2.84 4.49
CA LEU A 297 7.24 3.80 4.77
C LEU A 297 6.32 4.00 3.55
N ASN A 298 6.86 3.90 2.33
CA ASN A 298 6.09 4.04 1.08
C ASN A 298 6.41 2.98 0.02
N THR A 299 6.92 1.83 0.47
CA THR A 299 7.24 0.67 -0.39
C THR A 299 6.42 -0.53 0.07
N GLY A 300 5.65 -1.12 -0.84
CA GLY A 300 4.89 -2.36 -0.63
C GLY A 300 5.79 -3.59 -0.60
N PHE A 301 5.23 -4.76 -0.31
CA PHE A 301 6.03 -5.95 0.00
C PHE A 301 6.92 -6.36 -1.19
N ARG A 302 6.43 -6.19 -2.42
CA ARG A 302 7.17 -6.50 -3.67
C ARG A 302 8.07 -5.37 -4.17
N GLY A 303 8.49 -4.44 -3.30
CA GLY A 303 9.44 -3.38 -3.65
C GLY A 303 8.88 -2.24 -4.51
N LYS A 304 7.59 -2.23 -4.82
CA LYS A 304 6.90 -1.17 -5.58
C LYS A 304 6.40 -0.06 -4.64
N TRP A 305 6.17 1.13 -5.16
CA TRP A 305 5.56 2.22 -4.38
C TRP A 305 4.16 1.83 -3.88
N SER A 306 3.89 2.13 -2.62
CA SER A 306 2.61 1.88 -1.93
C SER A 306 2.30 3.01 -0.97
N ALA A 307 1.08 3.54 -1.01
CA ALA A 307 0.64 4.55 -0.04
C ALA A 307 0.57 4.00 1.41
N GLY A 308 0.38 2.69 1.58
CA GLY A 308 0.35 2.01 2.88
C GLY A 308 1.69 1.41 3.33
N GLY A 309 2.71 1.42 2.46
CA GLY A 309 4.02 0.83 2.73
C GLY A 309 3.95 -0.68 3.01
N THR A 310 4.85 -1.16 3.86
CA THR A 310 4.86 -2.52 4.45
C THR A 310 4.99 -2.38 5.98
N ALA A 311 4.59 -3.35 6.79
CA ALA A 311 4.93 -3.32 8.22
C ALA A 311 6.43 -3.59 8.40
N PHE A 312 7.16 -2.75 9.15
CA PHE A 312 8.62 -2.84 9.21
C PHE A 312 9.21 -2.68 10.60
N ILE A 313 10.25 -3.46 10.90
CA ILE A 313 11.03 -3.40 12.15
C ILE A 313 11.99 -2.20 12.12
N ASP A 314 12.24 -1.57 13.27
CA ASP A 314 13.23 -0.50 13.39
C ASP A 314 14.63 -0.94 12.96
N TYR A 315 15.29 -0.14 12.12
CA TYR A 315 16.63 -0.45 11.59
C TYR A 315 17.71 -0.61 12.69
N GLN A 316 17.47 -0.09 13.89
CA GLN A 316 18.39 -0.25 15.01
C GLN A 316 18.32 -1.63 15.66
N ASN A 317 17.22 -2.38 15.53
CA ASN A 317 17.11 -3.72 16.10
C ASN A 317 18.14 -4.65 15.44
N ASN A 318 19.12 -5.12 16.22
CA ASN A 318 20.23 -5.94 15.71
C ASN A 318 19.76 -7.38 15.46
N GLU A 319 18.98 -7.89 16.41
CA GLU A 319 18.48 -9.26 16.45
C GLU A 319 16.99 -9.16 16.81
N PRO A 320 16.11 -8.90 15.82
CA PRO A 320 14.67 -8.76 16.06
C PRO A 320 14.10 -9.96 16.82
N PHE A 321 13.18 -9.69 17.74
CA PHE A 321 12.58 -10.64 18.68
C PHE A 321 13.54 -11.23 19.73
N PHE A 322 14.86 -11.04 19.59
CA PHE A 322 15.85 -11.33 20.64
C PHE A 322 16.35 -10.08 21.41
N ASP A 323 16.33 -8.90 20.81
CA ASP A 323 16.52 -7.62 21.50
C ASP A 323 15.51 -7.43 22.68
N THR A 324 15.85 -6.62 23.69
CA THR A 324 14.96 -6.35 24.84
C THR A 324 13.62 -5.76 24.41
N ASN A 325 13.60 -4.94 23.35
CA ASN A 325 12.39 -4.42 22.74
C ASN A 325 12.54 -4.41 21.21
N THR A 326 11.59 -5.02 20.50
CA THR A 326 11.51 -4.97 19.03
C THR A 326 10.40 -4.01 18.65
N THR A 327 10.73 -2.94 17.91
CA THR A 327 9.72 -1.96 17.44
C THR A 327 9.32 -2.27 16.01
N ILE A 328 8.01 -2.42 15.75
CA ILE A 328 7.42 -2.54 14.41
C ILE A 328 6.56 -1.30 14.14
N TYR A 329 6.75 -0.70 12.97
CA TYR A 329 5.98 0.43 12.46
C TYR A 329 5.00 -0.02 11.37
N GLY A 330 3.86 0.68 11.28
CA GLY A 330 2.89 0.52 10.19
C GLY A 330 1.99 1.75 10.09
N HIS A 331 1.43 2.01 8.89
CA HIS A 331 0.55 3.17 8.68
C HIS A 331 -0.82 2.99 9.34
N ASN A 332 -1.39 4.11 9.82
CA ASN A 332 -2.77 4.16 10.27
C ASN A 332 -3.66 4.53 9.07
N MET A 333 -4.07 3.52 8.30
CA MET A 333 -4.90 3.69 7.11
C MET A 333 -6.37 3.90 7.49
N ARG A 334 -7.09 4.69 6.67
CA ARG A 334 -8.47 5.12 6.99
C ARG A 334 -9.50 3.99 6.90
N ASP A 335 -9.26 3.03 6.01
CA ASP A 335 -10.06 1.81 5.79
C ASP A 335 -9.87 0.76 6.91
N GLY A 336 -8.78 0.85 7.67
CA GLY A 336 -8.42 -0.07 8.74
C GLY A 336 -7.15 -0.87 8.48
N SER A 337 -6.74 -0.97 7.21
CA SER A 337 -5.58 -1.74 6.74
C SER A 337 -4.25 -1.31 7.37
N MET A 338 -3.23 -2.14 7.19
CA MET A 338 -1.91 -1.99 7.83
C MET A 338 -2.07 -1.96 9.36
N PHE A 339 -1.71 -0.86 10.03
CA PHE A 339 -1.95 -0.66 11.47
C PHE A 339 -3.15 0.28 11.74
N GLY A 340 -4.02 0.51 10.75
CA GLY A 340 -5.21 1.36 10.87
C GLY A 340 -6.14 0.94 12.00
N ASN A 341 -6.31 -0.36 12.23
CA ASN A 341 -7.17 -0.92 13.27
C ASN A 341 -6.50 -1.11 14.64
N VAL A 342 -5.21 -0.80 14.81
CA VAL A 342 -4.56 -0.74 16.15
C VAL A 342 -5.27 0.25 17.08
N LYS A 343 -5.99 1.23 16.51
CA LYS A 343 -6.91 2.15 17.22
C LYS A 343 -7.98 1.46 18.08
N ASN A 344 -8.33 0.21 17.78
CA ASN A 344 -9.37 -0.54 18.48
C ASN A 344 -8.97 -0.90 19.92
N TYR A 345 -7.66 -1.09 20.16
CA TYR A 345 -7.06 -1.28 21.49
C TYR A 345 -7.05 -0.02 22.38
N LYS A 346 -7.73 1.06 21.99
CA LYS A 346 -8.12 2.12 22.93
C LYS A 346 -9.28 1.70 23.81
N ASP A 347 -10.11 0.76 23.34
CA ASP A 347 -11.11 0.09 24.16
C ASP A 347 -10.48 -1.13 24.84
N LYS A 348 -10.69 -1.25 26.14
CA LYS A 348 -10.18 -2.35 26.96
C LYS A 348 -10.94 -3.66 26.70
N GLU A 349 -12.17 -3.59 26.19
CA GLU A 349 -12.94 -4.81 25.89
C GLU A 349 -12.33 -5.51 24.67
N THR A 350 -11.89 -4.78 23.63
CA THR A 350 -11.03 -5.29 22.54
C THR A 350 -9.78 -6.03 23.05
N PHE A 351 -9.17 -5.52 24.13
CA PHE A 351 -8.04 -6.18 24.78
C PHE A 351 -8.43 -7.43 25.58
N LYS A 352 -9.60 -7.47 26.23
CA LYS A 352 -10.04 -8.70 26.92
C LYS A 352 -10.33 -9.82 25.93
N ASP A 353 -11.02 -9.49 24.84
CA ASP A 353 -11.35 -10.44 23.78
C ASP A 353 -10.06 -10.94 23.08
N ASN A 354 -9.10 -10.03 22.86
CA ASN A 354 -7.88 -10.31 22.10
C ASN A 354 -6.59 -9.70 22.70
N PRO A 355 -6.09 -10.23 23.84
CA PRO A 355 -4.95 -9.65 24.57
C PRO A 355 -3.56 -9.98 23.99
N TYR A 356 -3.50 -10.63 22.81
CA TYR A 356 -2.27 -11.24 22.27
C TYR A 356 -1.82 -10.63 20.94
N ILE A 357 -0.51 -10.64 20.72
CA ILE A 357 0.13 -10.45 19.41
C ILE A 357 0.97 -11.69 19.12
N TYR A 358 0.85 -12.23 17.90
CA TYR A 358 1.59 -13.39 17.43
C TYR A 358 2.64 -12.94 16.41
N ILE A 359 3.85 -13.45 16.55
CA ILE A 359 4.94 -13.30 15.57
C ILE A 359 5.38 -14.68 15.14
N TYR A 360 5.22 -14.99 13.87
CA TYR A 360 5.71 -16.22 13.26
C TYR A 360 7.02 -15.92 12.52
N THR A 361 8.10 -16.57 12.91
CA THR A 361 9.31 -16.69 12.09
C THR A 361 9.38 -18.10 11.53
N GLU A 362 10.30 -18.33 10.58
CA GLU A 362 10.60 -19.67 10.05
C GLU A 362 10.78 -20.71 11.18
N ASN A 363 11.64 -20.40 12.16
CA ASN A 363 12.10 -21.37 13.16
C ASN A 363 11.30 -21.33 14.48
N GLU A 364 10.72 -20.17 14.84
CA GLU A 364 10.08 -19.96 16.15
C GLU A 364 8.77 -19.18 16.01
N THR A 365 7.80 -19.47 16.89
CA THR A 365 6.54 -18.73 17.04
C THR A 365 6.52 -18.06 18.41
N TYR A 366 6.42 -16.73 18.42
CA TYR A 366 6.39 -15.92 19.63
C TYR A 366 4.98 -15.40 19.90
N ILE A 367 4.53 -15.51 21.15
CA ILE A 367 3.26 -14.94 21.62
C ILE A 367 3.58 -13.85 22.62
N TYR A 368 3.03 -12.64 22.44
CA TYR A 368 3.21 -11.51 23.34
C TYR A 368 1.86 -11.11 23.96
N LYS A 369 1.79 -10.93 25.29
CA LYS A 369 0.62 -10.37 26.00
C LYS A 369 0.70 -8.84 26.01
N ILE A 370 -0.33 -8.14 25.56
CA ILE A 370 -0.39 -6.69 25.57
C ILE A 370 -0.33 -6.16 27.02
N TYR A 371 0.67 -5.32 27.30
CA TYR A 371 0.96 -4.78 28.63
C TYR A 371 0.47 -3.34 28.79
N SER A 372 0.67 -2.49 27.77
CA SER A 372 0.25 -1.08 27.78
C SER A 372 -0.17 -0.60 26.39
N VAL A 373 -1.19 0.25 26.33
CA VAL A 373 -1.65 0.91 25.09
C VAL A 373 -1.82 2.40 25.36
N PHE A 374 -1.13 3.26 24.61
CA PHE A 374 -1.06 4.68 24.95
C PHE A 374 -0.88 5.62 23.75
N LEU A 375 -1.28 6.88 23.94
CA LEU A 375 -1.00 7.99 23.02
C LEU A 375 0.28 8.72 23.45
N THR A 376 1.22 8.89 22.53
CA THR A 376 2.44 9.68 22.71
C THR A 376 2.64 10.65 21.54
N ASN A 377 3.71 11.45 21.56
CA ASN A 377 4.06 12.45 20.54
C ASN A 377 5.27 12.03 19.71
N ALA A 378 5.35 12.49 18.45
CA ALA A 378 6.53 12.31 17.60
C ALA A 378 7.47 13.54 17.59
N LYS A 379 7.00 14.72 18.02
CA LYS A 379 7.79 15.97 18.03
C LYS A 379 7.84 16.62 19.40
N LYS A 380 9.06 17.07 19.78
CA LYS A 380 9.36 17.75 21.05
C LYS A 380 8.46 18.96 21.35
N THR A 381 7.93 19.62 20.32
CA THR A 381 7.01 20.75 20.43
C THR A 381 5.64 20.40 21.03
N SER A 382 5.27 19.12 21.06
CA SER A 382 3.94 18.65 21.45
C SER A 382 3.89 18.07 22.88
N ASP A 383 5.02 18.14 23.60
CA ASP A 383 5.16 17.72 24.99
C ASP A 383 6.27 18.52 25.72
N ASP A 384 6.16 19.85 25.74
CA ASP A 384 7.06 20.76 26.48
C ASP A 384 8.59 20.50 26.29
N GLY A 385 9.00 20.20 25.06
CA GLY A 385 10.39 19.91 24.69
C GLY A 385 10.79 18.43 24.77
N TYR A 386 9.87 17.53 25.09
CA TYR A 386 10.10 16.10 25.32
C TYR A 386 9.51 15.21 24.21
N VAL A 387 10.07 14.02 24.05
CA VAL A 387 9.45 12.89 23.34
C VAL A 387 9.74 11.68 24.22
N PHE A 388 8.70 10.92 24.59
CA PHE A 388 8.89 9.68 25.34
C PHE A 388 9.65 8.67 24.49
N GLY A 389 10.80 8.20 24.97
CA GLY A 389 11.72 7.32 24.24
C GLY A 389 11.26 5.86 24.16
N TYR A 390 10.03 5.59 23.75
CA TYR A 390 9.48 4.23 23.70
C TYR A 390 10.16 3.31 22.68
N THR A 391 10.89 3.88 21.71
CA THR A 391 11.68 3.18 20.69
C THR A 391 13.12 3.01 21.15
N PHE A 392 13.49 1.80 21.56
CA PHE A 392 14.86 1.40 21.87
C PHE A 392 15.00 -0.11 21.61
N LYS A 393 16.22 -0.62 21.50
CA LYS A 393 16.49 -2.06 21.39
C LYS A 393 16.82 -2.76 22.70
N ASN A 394 17.67 -2.14 23.53
CA ASN A 394 18.12 -2.68 24.81
C ASN A 394 18.23 -1.55 25.86
N LEU A 395 18.08 -1.89 27.14
CA LEU A 395 18.27 -0.99 28.29
C LEU A 395 19.48 -1.45 29.12
N SER A 396 20.20 -0.52 29.74
CA SER A 396 21.47 -0.81 30.43
C SER A 396 21.33 -1.62 31.73
N THR A 397 20.17 -1.53 32.39
CA THR A 397 19.98 -1.97 33.77
C THR A 397 18.54 -2.38 34.06
N GLU A 398 18.37 -3.26 35.06
CA GLU A 398 17.07 -3.58 35.68
C GLU A 398 16.33 -2.33 36.17
N GLU A 399 17.03 -1.35 36.75
CA GLU A 399 16.43 -0.09 37.22
C GLU A 399 15.79 0.69 36.07
N CYS A 400 16.47 0.77 34.92
CA CYS A 400 15.93 1.42 33.72
C CYS A 400 14.76 0.62 33.11
N PHE A 401 14.81 -0.71 33.12
CA PHE A 401 13.70 -1.57 32.67
C PHE A 401 12.45 -1.40 33.55
N ASN A 402 12.61 -1.51 34.86
CA ASN A 402 11.50 -1.36 35.81
C ASN A 402 10.91 0.06 35.75
N SER A 403 11.75 1.08 35.56
CA SER A 403 11.31 2.47 35.35
C SER A 403 10.55 2.66 34.02
N TYR A 404 10.95 1.99 32.94
CA TYR A 404 10.22 2.01 31.66
C TYR A 404 8.84 1.36 31.79
N MET A 405 8.75 0.19 32.44
CA MET A 405 7.48 -0.53 32.61
C MET A 405 6.47 0.24 33.47
N GLU A 406 6.94 1.03 34.44
CA GLU A 406 6.09 1.98 35.18
C GLU A 406 5.66 3.19 34.33
N GLU A 407 6.58 3.80 33.56
CA GLU A 407 6.24 4.90 32.65
C GLU A 407 5.26 4.47 31.53
N LEU A 408 5.32 3.20 31.10
CA LEU A 408 4.31 2.56 30.26
C LEU A 408 2.97 2.36 30.98
N ARG A 409 2.98 1.85 32.22
CA ARG A 409 1.76 1.61 33.02
C ARG A 409 0.98 2.90 33.24
N VAL A 410 1.68 3.98 33.62
CA VAL A 410 1.09 5.29 33.88
C VAL A 410 0.58 5.99 32.60
N ARG A 411 1.14 5.65 31.42
CA ARG A 411 0.66 6.13 30.11
C ARG A 411 -0.50 5.32 29.53
N SER A 412 -0.71 4.08 29.97
CA SER A 412 -1.73 3.19 29.41
C SER A 412 -3.16 3.74 29.55
N TYR A 413 -4.05 3.49 28.59
CA TYR A 413 -5.48 3.80 28.69
C TYR A 413 -6.18 3.01 29.81
N TYR A 414 -5.69 1.81 30.10
CA TYR A 414 -6.20 0.91 31.13
C TYR A 414 -5.04 0.07 31.69
N GLU A 415 -5.18 -0.40 32.93
CA GLU A 415 -4.33 -1.47 33.45
C GLU A 415 -4.77 -2.80 32.84
N THR A 416 -3.80 -3.64 32.46
CA THR A 416 -4.00 -4.91 31.73
C THR A 416 -3.97 -6.15 32.63
N GLY A 417 -3.48 -6.02 33.87
CA GLY A 417 -3.21 -7.15 34.77
C GLY A 417 -1.97 -7.98 34.42
N VAL A 418 -1.31 -7.71 33.28
CA VAL A 418 -0.11 -8.42 32.83
C VAL A 418 1.10 -8.02 33.68
N ASP A 419 1.83 -9.00 34.20
CA ASP A 419 3.03 -8.79 35.01
C ASP A 419 4.27 -8.50 34.16
N TYR A 420 5.38 -8.09 34.81
CA TYR A 420 6.70 -8.01 34.20
C TYR A 420 7.82 -8.34 35.19
N GLN A 421 8.96 -8.75 34.65
CA GLN A 421 10.20 -9.10 35.34
C GLN A 421 11.38 -8.54 34.53
N ALA A 422 12.48 -8.21 35.22
CA ALA A 422 13.63 -7.61 34.58
C ALA A 422 14.28 -8.56 33.56
N GLY A 423 14.34 -8.14 32.29
CA GLY A 423 14.87 -8.95 31.19
C GLY A 423 13.81 -9.71 30.38
N ASP A 424 12.51 -9.54 30.68
CA ASP A 424 11.45 -9.94 29.74
C ASP A 424 11.62 -9.20 28.40
N LYS A 425 11.38 -9.90 27.28
CA LYS A 425 11.41 -9.29 25.94
C LYS A 425 10.08 -8.60 25.62
N LEU A 426 10.16 -7.47 24.93
CA LEU A 426 9.04 -6.62 24.56
C LEU A 426 8.87 -6.53 23.04
N LEU A 427 7.63 -6.35 22.61
CA LEU A 427 7.25 -6.00 21.24
C LEU A 427 6.46 -4.70 21.28
N THR A 428 6.83 -3.75 20.43
CA THR A 428 6.23 -2.42 20.36
C THR A 428 5.64 -2.19 18.97
N LEU A 429 4.32 -2.10 18.86
CA LEU A 429 3.65 -1.66 17.62
C LEU A 429 3.47 -0.14 17.69
N SER A 430 3.94 0.59 16.68
CA SER A 430 3.83 2.06 16.61
C SER A 430 3.15 2.51 15.33
N THR A 431 2.10 3.32 15.46
CA THR A 431 1.40 3.91 14.31
C THR A 431 1.02 5.36 14.54
N CYS A 432 0.73 6.11 13.47
CA CYS A 432 0.28 7.49 13.57
C CYS A 432 -1.08 7.59 14.27
N ASP A 433 -1.26 8.54 15.19
CA ASP A 433 -2.60 8.94 15.66
C ASP A 433 -2.72 10.45 15.63
N ARG A 434 -3.56 10.94 14.71
CA ARG A 434 -3.77 12.37 14.47
C ARG A 434 -5.10 12.89 15.05
N THR A 435 -5.86 12.05 15.76
CA THR A 435 -7.18 12.39 16.31
C THR A 435 -7.09 13.52 17.34
N VAL A 436 -6.17 13.40 18.30
CA VAL A 436 -5.93 14.43 19.33
C VAL A 436 -4.71 15.29 18.97
N ILE A 437 -3.51 14.72 18.87
CA ILE A 437 -2.27 15.46 18.63
C ILE A 437 -1.87 15.33 17.15
N ARG A 438 -1.51 16.44 16.47
CA ARG A 438 -1.22 16.45 15.01
C ARG A 438 -0.11 15.47 14.60
N ASP A 439 0.89 15.32 15.46
CA ASP A 439 2.05 14.43 15.31
C ASP A 439 1.99 13.25 16.30
N GLY A 440 0.80 12.88 16.77
CA GLY A 440 0.64 11.80 17.73
C GLY A 440 1.04 10.43 17.18
N ARG A 441 1.30 9.52 18.12
CA ARG A 441 1.55 8.10 17.91
C ARG A 441 0.68 7.30 18.86
N LEU A 442 -0.08 6.35 18.33
CA LEU A 442 -0.65 5.28 19.14
C LEU A 442 0.39 4.17 19.21
N VAL A 443 0.66 3.70 20.42
CA VAL A 443 1.66 2.67 20.70
C VAL A 443 1.02 1.56 21.52
N VAL A 444 1.21 0.32 21.10
CA VAL A 444 0.90 -0.90 21.87
C VAL A 444 2.22 -1.54 22.24
N VAL A 445 2.46 -1.79 23.53
CA VAL A 445 3.62 -2.56 24.00
C VAL A 445 3.13 -3.84 24.65
N ALA A 446 3.73 -4.96 24.25
CA ALA A 446 3.40 -6.30 24.70
C ALA A 446 4.65 -7.04 25.20
N ARG A 447 4.47 -7.93 26.18
CA ARG A 447 5.52 -8.77 26.80
C ARG A 447 5.49 -10.18 26.23
N LEU A 448 6.63 -10.73 25.86
CA LEU A 448 6.78 -12.13 25.44
C LEU A 448 6.29 -13.08 26.56
N VAL A 449 5.41 -14.03 26.21
CA VAL A 449 4.96 -15.11 27.10
C VAL A 449 6.18 -15.95 27.52
N ARG A 450 6.34 -16.21 28.81
CA ARG A 450 7.49 -16.97 29.33
C ARG A 450 7.28 -18.48 29.15
N GLU A 451 8.36 -19.24 29.10
CA GLU A 451 8.31 -20.70 29.02
C GLU A 451 7.49 -21.29 30.18
N ASN A 452 6.46 -22.08 29.87
CA ASN A 452 5.50 -22.66 30.83
C ASN A 452 4.60 -21.65 31.58
N GLU A 453 4.49 -20.40 31.11
CA GLU A 453 3.48 -19.45 31.59
C GLU A 453 2.08 -19.85 31.06
N ASP A 454 1.04 -19.74 31.90
CA ASP A 454 -0.34 -19.79 31.40
C ASP A 454 -0.59 -18.57 30.50
N ILE A 455 -1.12 -18.79 29.29
CA ILE A 455 -1.43 -17.73 28.33
C ILE A 455 -2.58 -16.84 28.82
N SER A 456 -3.44 -17.29 29.73
CA SER A 456 -4.60 -16.54 30.22
C SER A 456 -4.27 -15.15 30.81
N ILE A 457 -5.29 -14.29 30.88
CA ILE A 457 -5.26 -12.99 31.58
C ILE A 457 -6.28 -12.98 32.72
N ASP A 458 -6.01 -12.23 33.79
CA ASP A 458 -6.98 -11.97 34.85
C ASP A 458 -7.79 -10.72 34.50
N GLU A 459 -8.92 -10.91 33.83
CA GLU A 459 -9.88 -9.85 33.49
C GLU A 459 -10.30 -8.99 34.70
N SER A 460 -10.26 -9.52 35.93
CA SER A 460 -10.66 -8.78 37.13
C SER A 460 -9.67 -7.68 37.53
N LEU A 461 -8.46 -7.70 36.96
CA LEU A 461 -7.45 -6.65 37.09
C LEU A 461 -7.60 -5.56 36.01
N VAL A 462 -8.40 -5.79 34.96
CA VAL A 462 -8.54 -4.91 33.80
C VAL A 462 -9.48 -3.75 34.13
N LYS A 463 -8.92 -2.54 34.23
CA LYS A 463 -9.64 -1.32 34.66
C LYS A 463 -9.10 -0.08 33.98
N ASP A 464 -9.97 0.92 33.80
CA ASP A 464 -9.61 2.21 33.20
C ASP A 464 -8.55 2.95 34.03
N ASN A 465 -7.58 3.56 33.35
CA ASN A 465 -6.57 4.38 34.02
C ASN A 465 -7.09 5.81 34.20
N GLU A 466 -7.82 6.05 35.29
CA GLU A 466 -8.33 7.40 35.65
C GLU A 466 -7.23 8.47 35.74
N ASN A 467 -5.97 8.06 35.89
CA ASN A 467 -4.80 8.93 36.02
C ASN A 467 -3.78 8.64 34.90
N GLN A 468 -4.27 8.62 33.64
CA GLN A 468 -3.45 8.44 32.45
C GLN A 468 -2.60 9.68 32.12
N LYS A 469 -1.28 9.47 31.96
CA LYS A 469 -0.30 10.49 31.56
C LYS A 469 -0.26 10.65 30.03
N PHE A 470 -1.05 11.57 29.51
CA PHE A 470 -0.94 12.04 28.12
C PHE A 470 0.21 13.04 27.90
N PRO A 471 0.63 13.33 26.65
CA PRO A 471 1.52 14.45 26.33
C PRO A 471 0.85 15.81 26.52
N ALA A 472 1.62 16.88 26.78
CA ALA A 472 1.12 18.22 27.08
C ALA A 472 0.05 18.74 26.08
N ALA A 473 0.28 18.56 24.78
CA ALA A 473 -0.65 19.01 23.73
C ALA A 473 -2.05 18.35 23.79
N TYR A 474 -2.20 17.22 24.49
CA TYR A 474 -3.51 16.62 24.77
C TYR A 474 -4.31 17.50 25.75
N TYR A 475 -3.68 17.96 26.84
CA TYR A 475 -4.34 18.81 27.84
C TYR A 475 -4.66 20.19 27.26
N ASP A 476 -3.75 20.79 26.49
CA ASP A 476 -3.96 22.06 25.82
C ASP A 476 -5.18 22.04 24.89
N LYS A 477 -5.27 21.02 24.00
CA LYS A 477 -6.40 20.87 23.07
C LYS A 477 -7.73 20.70 23.79
N ASN A 478 -7.73 19.95 24.89
CA ASN A 478 -8.90 19.70 25.72
C ASN A 478 -9.17 20.80 26.79
N LYS A 479 -8.29 21.81 26.91
CA LYS A 479 -8.33 22.91 27.90
C LYS A 479 -8.34 22.42 29.35
N MET A 480 -7.57 21.38 29.63
CA MET A 480 -7.41 20.78 30.96
C MET A 480 -6.08 21.20 31.58
N ASN A 481 -5.98 21.16 32.91
CA ASN A 481 -4.69 21.27 33.59
C ASN A 481 -3.92 19.95 33.39
N ASN A 482 -2.66 20.01 32.95
CA ASN A 482 -1.76 18.85 32.95
C ASN A 482 -1.21 18.63 34.39
N PRO A 483 -1.55 17.52 35.09
CA PRO A 483 -1.03 17.27 36.43
C PRO A 483 0.41 16.74 36.43
N TYR A 484 0.93 16.26 35.29
CA TYR A 484 2.27 15.71 35.10
C TYR A 484 3.28 16.75 34.58
N ALA A 485 2.90 18.03 34.49
CA ALA A 485 3.74 19.10 33.94
C ALA A 485 5.04 19.37 34.72
N THR A 486 5.20 18.77 35.90
CA THR A 486 6.40 18.84 36.75
C THR A 486 7.09 17.49 36.95
N ASP A 487 6.66 16.45 36.23
CA ASP A 487 7.29 15.12 36.29
C ASP A 487 8.74 15.17 35.77
N GLU A 488 9.57 14.27 36.27
CA GLU A 488 10.86 14.00 35.64
C GLU A 488 10.66 13.32 34.27
N LYS A 489 11.48 13.71 33.30
CA LYS A 489 11.40 13.20 31.92
C LYS A 489 12.21 11.91 31.83
N TRP A 490 11.54 10.80 31.58
CA TRP A 490 12.19 9.49 31.42
C TRP A 490 13.05 9.44 30.15
N GLU A 491 14.23 8.83 30.26
CA GLU A 491 15.16 8.64 29.13
C GLU A 491 15.67 7.21 29.17
N ALA A 492 15.73 6.56 28.01
CA ALA A 492 16.39 5.26 27.86
C ALA A 492 17.90 5.43 28.11
N LYS A 493 18.44 4.68 29.07
CA LYS A 493 19.82 4.77 29.57
C LYS A 493 20.49 3.40 29.57
#